data_AF-A0A6V7I6V1-F1
#
_entry.id   AF-A0A6V7I6V1-F1
#
_cell.length_a   1.000
_cell.length_b   1.000
_cell.length_c   1.000
_cell.angle_alpha   90.00
_cell.angle_beta   90.00
_cell.angle_gamma   90.00
#
_symmetry.space_group_name_H-M   'P 1'
#
loop_
_entity.id
_entity.type
_entity.pdbx_description
1 polymer ?
#
loop_
_entity_poly.entity_id
_entity_poly.type
_entity_poly.pdbx_seq_one_letter_code
_entity_poly.pdbx_strand_id
1 'polypeptide(L)' 'LLSPSSSPATSPTMSNSSSPTPPTQPPPPSYNQKMTGIPCVAAASRYTAPVHIDVGGTIYTSSLETLT' A
#
# COMPACT_ATOMS: atom_id res chain seq x y z
N LEU A 1 21.34 -37.44 8.12
CA LEU A 1 20.60 -36.64 9.13
C LEU A 1 21.57 -35.63 9.71
N LEU A 2 21.39 -34.34 9.41
CA LEU A 2 21.62 -33.16 10.27
C LEU A 2 21.53 -31.90 9.38
N SER A 3 20.49 -31.10 9.59
CA SER A 3 20.33 -29.76 8.99
C SER A 3 21.09 -28.74 9.85
N PRO A 4 21.77 -27.72 9.28
CA PRO A 4 22.06 -26.50 10.02
C PRO A 4 20.94 -25.49 9.75
N SER A 5 20.01 -25.41 10.71
CA SER A 5 19.26 -24.18 11.01
C SER A 5 20.24 -23.20 11.66
N SER A 6 20.32 -21.96 11.16
CA SER A 6 20.73 -20.77 11.93
C SER A 6 20.62 -19.50 11.06
N SER A 7 19.49 -18.81 11.15
CA SER A 7 19.45 -17.34 11.11
C SER A 7 19.57 -16.88 12.57
N PRO A 8 20.32 -15.81 12.93
CA PRO A 8 19.83 -14.43 12.73
C PRO A 8 20.90 -13.31 12.64
N ALA A 9 20.42 -12.07 12.44
CA ALA A 9 21.07 -10.74 12.58
C ALA A 9 21.88 -10.25 11.36
N THR A 10 21.80 -8.99 10.91
CA THR A 10 21.83 -7.73 11.68
C THR A 10 20.97 -6.62 11.04
N SER A 11 20.28 -5.85 11.88
CA SER A 11 19.55 -4.62 11.57
C SER A 11 20.35 -3.57 10.78
N PRO A 12 19.64 -2.65 10.11
CA PRO A 12 19.92 -1.23 10.32
C PRO A 12 18.80 -0.64 11.18
N THR A 13 19.16 -0.19 12.38
CA THR A 13 18.36 0.77 13.12
C THR A 13 18.51 2.12 12.42
N MET A 14 17.46 2.59 11.74
CA MET A 14 17.29 4.03 11.53
C MET A 14 16.15 4.49 12.42
N SER A 15 16.49 4.84 13.66
CA SER A 15 15.60 5.62 14.52
C SER A 15 15.48 7.02 13.94
N ASN A 16 14.50 7.25 13.06
CA ASN A 16 14.06 8.60 12.78
C ASN A 16 12.83 8.87 13.65
N SER A 17 13.08 9.30 14.89
CA SER A 17 12.04 9.83 15.78
C SER A 17 11.64 11.22 15.29
N SER A 18 10.88 11.28 14.20
CA SER A 18 10.10 12.44 13.85
C SER A 18 8.66 12.11 14.18
N SER A 19 8.16 12.62 15.31
CA SER A 19 6.72 12.66 15.58
C SER A 19 6.05 13.26 14.35
N PRO A 20 5.15 12.55 13.65
CA PRO A 20 4.38 13.18 12.60
C PRO A 20 3.44 14.15 13.30
N THR A 21 3.76 15.44 13.28
CA THR A 21 2.71 16.45 13.36
C THR A 21 1.67 16.04 12.32
N PRO A 22 0.39 15.80 12.69
CA PRO A 22 -0.64 15.60 11.69
C PRO A 22 -0.58 16.80 10.76
N PRO A 23 -0.43 16.62 9.43
CA PRO A 23 -0.62 17.74 8.53
C PRO A 23 -2.01 18.27 8.84
N THR A 24 -2.11 19.56 9.18
CA THR A 24 -3.40 20.23 9.29
C THR A 24 -4.11 20.00 7.97
N GLN A 25 -5.05 19.06 7.97
CA GLN A 25 -5.73 18.61 6.77
C GLN A 25 -6.44 19.84 6.21
N PRO A 26 -6.08 20.31 4.99
CA PRO A 26 -6.98 21.23 4.30
C PRO A 26 -8.33 20.52 4.21
N PRO A 27 -9.47 21.23 4.35
CA PRO A 27 -10.79 20.61 4.27
C PRO A 27 -10.83 19.67 3.06
N PRO A 28 -11.39 18.46 3.18
CA PRO A 28 -11.37 17.49 2.10
C PRO A 28 -11.85 18.22 0.85
N PRO A 29 -11.06 18.24 -0.25
CA PRO A 29 -11.55 18.85 -1.47
C PRO A 29 -12.86 18.14 -1.77
N SER A 30 -13.96 18.89 -1.78
CA SER A 30 -15.24 18.37 -2.24
C SER A 30 -14.96 17.64 -3.55
N TYR A 31 -15.17 16.31 -3.55
CA TYR A 31 -15.01 15.43 -4.71
C TYR A 31 -16.09 15.78 -5.75
N ASN A 32 -16.02 16.98 -6.29
CA ASN A 32 -16.93 17.48 -7.30
C ASN A 32 -16.20 18.46 -8.23
N GLN A 33 -15.03 18.04 -8.70
CA GLN A 33 -14.49 18.59 -9.92
C GLN A 33 -14.20 17.43 -10.85
N LYS A 34 -15.11 17.21 -11.81
CA LYS A 34 -14.79 16.50 -13.05
C LYS A 34 -13.75 17.33 -13.81
N MET A 35 -12.50 17.32 -13.34
CA MET A 35 -11.37 17.87 -14.08
C MET A 35 -11.05 16.87 -15.19
N THR A 36 -11.78 16.98 -16.29
CA THR A 36 -11.61 16.14 -17.47
C THR A 36 -10.17 16.25 -17.97
N GLY A 37 -9.49 15.11 -18.16
CA GLY A 37 -8.17 15.03 -18.78
C GLY A 37 -6.97 14.96 -17.81
N ILE A 38 -7.18 15.09 -16.50
CA ILE A 38 -6.12 14.81 -15.51
C ILE A 38 -6.30 13.37 -15.01
N PRO A 39 -5.31 12.47 -15.18
CA PRO A 39 -5.34 11.15 -14.56
C PRO A 39 -5.47 11.31 -13.05
N CYS A 40 -6.60 10.87 -12.50
CA CYS A 40 -6.80 10.87 -11.05
C CYS A 40 -6.38 9.50 -10.49
N VAL A 41 -5.71 9.53 -9.33
CA VAL A 41 -5.50 8.30 -8.55
C VAL A 41 -6.86 7.83 -8.07
N ALA A 42 -7.16 6.54 -8.25
CA ALA A 42 -8.39 5.94 -7.75
C ALA A 42 -8.51 6.21 -6.24
N ALA A 43 -9.71 6.54 -5.76
CA ALA A 43 -9.95 6.77 -4.34
C ALA A 43 -9.51 5.53 -3.55
N ALA A 44 -8.83 5.69 -2.42
CA ALA A 44 -8.48 4.58 -1.55
C ALA A 44 -9.74 4.07 -0.83
N SER A 45 -10.29 2.97 -1.34
CA SER A 45 -11.50 2.32 -0.83
C SER A 45 -11.24 0.82 -0.73
N ARG A 46 -12.13 0.10 -0.03
CA ARG A 46 -12.06 -1.36 0.05
C ARG A 46 -11.99 -1.99 -1.35
N TYR A 47 -12.79 -1.50 -2.30
CA TYR A 47 -12.90 -2.12 -3.62
C TYR A 47 -11.75 -1.81 -4.58
N THR A 48 -11.08 -0.67 -4.37
CA THR A 48 -9.99 -0.15 -5.20
C THR A 48 -8.62 -0.34 -4.56
N ALA A 49 -8.57 -0.85 -3.33
CA ALA A 49 -7.32 -1.19 -2.66
C ALA A 49 -6.59 -2.32 -3.39
N PRO A 50 -5.25 -2.33 -3.39
CA PRO A 50 -4.46 -3.42 -3.97
C PRO A 50 -4.77 -4.76 -3.30
N VAL A 51 -4.97 -5.79 -4.12
CA VAL A 51 -5.12 -7.19 -3.69
C VAL A 51 -3.94 -7.97 -4.25
N HIS A 52 -3.14 -8.58 -3.38
CA HIS A 52 -2.02 -9.44 -3.75
C HIS A 52 -2.47 -10.90 -3.77
N ILE A 53 -2.20 -11.59 -4.88
CA ILE A 53 -2.62 -12.98 -5.11
C ILE A 53 -1.39 -13.81 -5.47
N ASP A 54 -1.20 -14.93 -4.78
CA ASP A 54 -0.17 -15.92 -5.13
C ASP A 54 -0.82 -17.07 -5.93
N VAL A 55 -0.42 -17.22 -7.19
CA VAL A 55 -0.87 -18.32 -8.06
C VAL A 55 0.36 -19.12 -8.50
N GLY A 56 0.59 -20.25 -7.85
CA GLY A 56 1.69 -21.15 -8.18
C GLY A 56 3.07 -20.52 -8.05
N GLY A 57 3.26 -19.55 -7.13
CA GLY A 57 4.51 -18.84 -6.91
C GLY A 57 4.67 -17.56 -7.71
N THR A 58 3.69 -17.18 -8.53
CA THR A 58 3.64 -15.86 -9.21
C THR A 58 2.71 -14.92 -8.46
N ILE A 59 3.20 -13.72 -8.12
CA ILE A 59 2.41 -12.69 -7.44
C ILE A 59 1.70 -11.80 -8.48
N TYR A 60 0.38 -11.74 -8.41
CA TYR A 60 -0.45 -10.79 -9.14
C TYR A 60 -0.95 -9.67 -8.22
N THR A 61 -1.12 -8.47 -8.78
CA THR A 61 -1.76 -7.34 -8.09
C THR A 61 -3.01 -6.92 -8.85
N SER A 62 -4.14 -6.85 -8.15
CA SER A 62 -5.46 -6.52 -8.68
C SER A 62 -6.26 -5.64 -7.69
N SER A 63 -7.57 -5.51 -7.88
CA SER A 63 -8.52 -4.86 -6.99
C SER A 63 -9.76 -5.74 -6.79
N LEU A 64 -10.54 -5.56 -5.72
CA LEU A 64 -11.78 -6.33 -5.55
C LEU A 64 -12.77 -6.05 -6.69
N GLU A 65 -12.82 -4.80 -7.18
CA GLU A 65 -13.65 -4.41 -8.33
C GLU A 65 -13.37 -5.24 -9.59
N THR A 66 -12.12 -5.65 -9.82
CA THR A 66 -11.75 -6.48 -10.98
C THR A 66 -12.03 -7.97 -10.75
N LEU A 67 -12.09 -8.41 -9.50
CA LEU A 67 -12.13 -9.82 -9.12
C LEU A 67 -13.54 -10.35 -8.82
N THR A 68 -14.56 -9.49 -8.83
CA THR A 68 -15.96 -9.81 -8.49
C THR A 68 -16.89 -9.53 -9.65
#